data_AF-A0A7C7GPW9-F1
#
_entry.id   AF-A0A7C7GPW9-F1
#
_cell.length_a   1.000
_cell.length_b   1.000
_cell.length_c   1.000
_cell.angle_alpha   90.00
_cell.angle_beta   90.00
_cell.angle_gamma   90.00
#
_symmetry.space_group_name_H-M   'P 1'
#
loop_
_entity.id
_entity.type
_entity.pdbx_description
1 polymer ?
#
loop_
_entity_poly.entity_id
_entity_poly.type
_entity_poly.pdbx_seq_one_letter_code
_entity_poly.pdbx_strand_id
1 'polypeptide(L)'
;ENYNMWLGRMITSGVDVWLNTPLRPNEASGTSGMKAALNGIPNLSILDGWWAEGCEDGINGWAIGTPDEPNDEADANHLFELLEEKVIPAFYGQTDKWVSLMKASIKTGVRFTAQRMIRDYKKKYY
;
A
#
# COMPACT_ATOMS: atom_id res chain seq x y z
N GLU A 1 10.03 5.94 -18.25
CA GLU A 1 9.06 5.77 -19.36
C GLU A 1 9.16 4.34 -19.88
N ASN A 2 8.05 3.73 -20.34
CA ASN A 2 7.81 2.28 -20.61
C ASN A 2 7.00 1.51 -19.54
N TYR A 3 6.37 2.19 -18.58
CA TYR A 3 5.36 1.56 -17.72
C TYR A 3 4.07 1.33 -18.50
N ASN A 4 3.82 0.09 -18.89
CA ASN A 4 2.60 -0.34 -19.60
C ASN A 4 1.89 -1.42 -18.79
N MET A 5 0.72 -1.88 -19.26
CA MET A 5 -0.06 -2.91 -18.55
C MET A 5 0.71 -4.22 -18.36
N TRP A 6 1.61 -4.58 -19.28
CA TRP A 6 2.41 -5.79 -19.19
C TRP A 6 3.43 -5.67 -18.05
N LEU A 7 4.17 -4.57 -17.99
CA LEU A 7 5.11 -4.29 -16.89
C LEU A 7 4.36 -4.16 -15.56
N GLY A 8 3.22 -3.47 -15.55
CA GLY A 8 2.37 -3.35 -14.37
C GLY A 8 1.97 -4.73 -13.82
N ARG A 9 1.52 -5.65 -14.68
CA ARG A 9 1.19 -7.02 -14.29
C ARG A 9 2.38 -7.70 -13.63
N MET A 10 3.56 -7.69 -14.27
CA MET A 10 4.75 -8.36 -13.73
C MET A 10 5.13 -7.82 -12.35
N ILE A 11 5.18 -6.49 -12.19
CA ILE A 11 5.59 -5.88 -10.92
C ILE A 11 4.56 -6.21 -9.84
N THR A 12 3.26 -6.03 -10.11
CA THR A 12 2.21 -6.33 -9.12
C THR A 12 2.07 -7.81 -8.76
N SER A 13 2.74 -8.72 -9.48
CA SER A 13 2.77 -10.16 -9.16
C SER A 13 4.12 -10.65 -8.65
N GLY A 14 5.16 -9.80 -8.66
CA GLY A 14 6.54 -10.25 -8.49
C GLY A 14 7.34 -9.50 -7.42
N VAL A 15 6.83 -8.38 -6.91
CA VAL A 15 7.50 -7.67 -5.81
C VAL A 15 6.96 -8.12 -4.46
N ASP A 16 7.80 -8.04 -3.44
CA ASP A 16 7.43 -8.39 -2.06
C ASP A 16 6.83 -7.21 -1.29
N VAL A 17 7.19 -5.98 -1.63
CA VAL A 17 6.70 -4.75 -1.00
C VAL A 17 6.34 -3.70 -2.05
N TRP A 18 5.22 -3.01 -1.85
CA TRP A 18 4.76 -1.93 -2.73
C TRP A 18 5.02 -0.56 -2.09
N LEU A 19 6.08 0.11 -2.55
CA LEU A 19 6.52 1.41 -2.04
C LEU A 19 5.83 2.57 -2.78
N ASN A 20 5.21 3.49 -2.04
CA ASN A 20 4.73 4.77 -2.58
C ASN A 20 5.11 5.95 -1.68
N THR A 21 5.72 6.97 -2.27
CA THR A 21 6.12 8.20 -1.57
C THR A 21 5.52 9.44 -2.25
N PRO A 22 4.17 9.55 -2.36
CA PRO A 22 3.54 10.74 -2.91
C PRO A 22 3.79 11.95 -2.01
N LEU A 23 3.87 13.13 -2.62
CA LEU A 23 3.81 14.37 -1.86
C LEU A 23 2.38 14.57 -1.34
N ARG A 24 2.20 14.73 -0.03
CA ARG A 24 0.89 15.01 0.57
C ARG A 24 0.43 16.44 0.24
N PRO A 25 -0.87 16.69 0.01
CA PRO A 25 -1.97 15.74 -0.19
C PRO A 25 -2.30 15.54 -1.68
N ASN A 26 -1.29 15.26 -2.52
CA ASN A 26 -1.44 15.27 -3.97
C ASN A 26 -1.90 13.93 -4.57
N GLU A 27 -1.98 12.86 -3.78
CA GLU A 27 -2.51 11.58 -4.24
C GLU A 27 -4.00 11.48 -3.93
N ALA A 28 -4.86 11.61 -4.95
CA ALA A 28 -6.30 11.48 -4.76
C ALA A 28 -6.75 10.03 -4.51
N SER A 29 -6.00 9.02 -5.00
CA SER A 29 -6.37 7.62 -4.83
C SER A 29 -5.16 6.67 -4.86
N GLY A 30 -4.75 6.17 -6.03
CA GLY A 30 -3.65 5.20 -6.11
C GLY A 30 -4.13 3.75 -6.27
N THR A 31 -4.77 3.45 -7.40
CA THR A 31 -5.28 2.09 -7.69
C THR A 31 -4.20 1.02 -7.85
N SER A 32 -2.93 1.41 -8.02
CA SER A 32 -1.80 0.48 -8.10
C SER A 32 -1.52 -0.19 -6.75
N GLY A 33 -1.64 0.54 -5.65
CA GLY A 33 -1.55 -0.03 -4.30
C GLY A 33 -2.66 -1.06 -4.05
N MET A 34 -3.88 -0.77 -4.50
CA MET A 34 -5.01 -1.72 -4.41
C MET A 34 -4.72 -3.03 -5.19
N LYS A 35 -4.08 -2.95 -6.36
CA LYS A 35 -3.69 -4.12 -7.16
C LYS A 35 -2.61 -4.94 -6.45
N ALA A 36 -1.61 -4.27 -5.88
CA ALA A 36 -0.57 -4.92 -5.10
C ALA A 36 -1.18 -5.66 -3.90
N ALA A 37 -2.10 -5.01 -3.17
CA ALA A 37 -2.75 -5.60 -2.01
C ALA A 37 -3.53 -6.89 -2.34
N LEU A 38 -4.24 -6.91 -3.48
CA LEU A 38 -4.93 -8.12 -3.95
C LEU A 38 -3.99 -9.27 -4.34
N ASN A 39 -2.72 -8.97 -4.64
CA ASN A 39 -1.67 -9.99 -4.85
C ASN A 39 -0.96 -10.38 -3.53
N GLY A 40 -1.45 -9.90 -2.39
CA GLY A 40 -0.85 -10.19 -1.08
C GLY A 40 0.44 -9.43 -0.81
N ILE A 41 0.69 -8.34 -1.53
CA ILE A 41 1.87 -7.51 -1.35
C ILE A 41 1.54 -6.44 -0.29
N PRO A 42 2.25 -6.39 0.85
CA PRO A 42 2.08 -5.31 1.82
C PRO A 42 2.52 -3.97 1.23
N ASN A 43 1.80 -2.91 1.60
CA ASN A 43 2.14 -1.55 1.19
C ASN A 43 3.10 -0.90 2.19
N LEU A 44 4.03 -0.11 1.68
CA LEU A 44 4.88 0.78 2.46
C LEU A 44 4.68 2.16 1.85
N SER A 45 3.84 3.00 2.46
CA SER A 45 3.40 4.22 1.81
C SER A 45 3.15 5.36 2.77
N ILE A 46 3.36 6.57 2.29
CA ILE A 46 2.84 7.77 2.92
C ILE A 46 1.31 7.66 3.00
N LEU A 47 0.72 8.13 4.11
CA LEU A 47 -0.73 8.16 4.34
C LEU A 47 -1.40 9.25 3.50
N ASP A 48 -1.58 8.94 2.22
CA ASP A 48 -2.32 9.76 1.26
C ASP A 48 -3.14 8.85 0.30
N GLY A 49 -4.12 9.44 -0.39
CA GLY A 49 -5.03 8.72 -1.29
C GLY A 49 -5.71 7.51 -0.63
N TRP A 50 -5.69 6.37 -1.31
CA TRP A 50 -6.33 5.14 -0.85
C TRP A 50 -5.66 4.56 0.40
N TRP A 51 -4.37 4.86 0.60
CA TRP A 51 -3.63 4.32 1.74
C TRP A 51 -4.10 4.98 3.04
N ALA A 52 -4.49 6.25 3.00
CA ALA A 52 -5.15 6.91 4.12
C ALA A 52 -6.48 6.23 4.52
N GLU A 53 -7.19 5.60 3.58
CA GLU A 53 -8.43 4.85 3.85
C GLU A 53 -8.19 3.38 4.27
N GLY A 54 -7.12 2.78 3.75
CA GLY A 54 -6.87 1.35 3.81
C GLY A 54 -5.81 0.91 4.82
N CYS A 55 -4.95 1.81 5.28
CA CYS A 55 -3.81 1.46 6.13
C CYS A 55 -4.26 0.99 7.52
N GLU A 56 -3.77 -0.18 7.90
CA GLU A 56 -3.77 -0.68 9.27
C GLU A 56 -2.30 -0.93 9.62
N ASP A 57 -1.65 0.08 10.20
CA ASP A 57 -0.20 0.13 10.36
C ASP A 57 0.34 -1.09 11.13
N GLY A 58 1.37 -1.73 10.56
CA GLY A 58 1.95 -2.98 11.06
C GLY A 58 1.10 -4.24 10.85
N ILE A 59 -0.13 -4.12 10.33
CA ILE A 59 -1.06 -5.24 10.11
C ILE A 59 -1.15 -5.60 8.63
N ASN A 60 -1.31 -4.63 7.73
CA ASN A 60 -1.43 -4.84 6.28
C ASN A 60 -0.34 -4.13 5.46
N GLY A 61 0.58 -3.47 6.15
CA GLY A 61 1.61 -2.62 5.57
C GLY A 61 2.15 -1.65 6.61
N TRP A 62 2.82 -0.60 6.15
CA TRP A 62 3.40 0.43 6.99
C TRP A 62 3.12 1.83 6.45
N ALA A 63 2.83 2.74 7.37
CA ALA A 63 2.69 4.17 7.10
C ALA A 63 4.04 4.89 7.18
N ILE A 64 4.38 5.69 6.17
CA ILE A 64 5.54 6.57 6.18
C ILE A 64 5.12 7.97 6.65
N GLY A 65 5.98 8.59 7.46
CA GLY A 65 5.78 9.95 7.99
C GLY A 65 4.67 10.10 9.02
N THR A 66 4.46 11.33 9.48
CA THR A 66 3.36 11.75 10.36
C THR A 66 2.31 12.53 9.56
N PRO A 67 1.02 12.17 9.58
CA PRO A 67 -0.01 12.77 8.71
C PRO A 67 -0.09 14.29 8.76
N ASP A 68 0.11 14.88 9.95
CA ASP A 68 -0.19 16.29 10.22
C ASP A 68 0.96 17.25 9.90
N GLU A 69 2.18 16.73 9.71
CA GLU A 69 3.39 17.55 9.54
C GLU A 69 4.26 17.02 8.38
N PRO A 70 3.90 17.32 7.12
CA PRO A 70 4.66 16.87 5.98
C PRO A 70 6.07 17.48 5.95
N ASN A 71 7.08 16.62 5.98
CA ASN A 71 8.49 17.00 5.93
C ASN A 71 9.28 15.90 5.21
N ASP A 72 9.83 16.23 4.04
CA ASP A 72 10.53 15.28 3.17
C ASP A 72 11.73 14.62 3.85
N GLU A 73 12.48 15.36 4.67
CA GLU A 73 13.65 14.83 5.37
C GLU A 73 13.23 13.86 6.49
N ALA A 74 12.20 14.23 7.26
CA ALA A 74 11.65 13.37 8.30
C ALA A 74 11.00 12.10 7.71
N ASP A 75 10.26 12.23 6.61
CA ASP A 75 9.63 11.10 5.91
C ASP A 75 10.69 10.14 5.35
N ALA A 76 11.77 10.67 4.76
CA ALA A 76 12.87 9.87 4.27
C ALA A 76 13.55 9.10 5.41
N ASN A 77 13.85 9.77 6.53
CA ASN A 77 14.45 9.12 7.70
C ASN A 77 13.53 8.02 8.25
N HIS A 78 12.22 8.29 8.37
CA HIS A 78 11.25 7.30 8.85
C HIS A 78 11.11 6.12 7.87
N LEU A 79 11.16 6.36 6.56
CA LEU A 79 11.20 5.28 5.56
C LEU A 79 12.41 4.35 5.79
N PHE A 80 13.60 4.91 6.01
CA PHE A 80 14.79 4.10 6.27
C PHE A 80 14.68 3.32 7.57
N GLU A 81 14.19 3.95 8.65
CA GLU A 81 13.92 3.27 9.92
C GLU A 81 12.94 2.11 9.77
N LEU A 82 11.83 2.31 9.06
CA LEU A 82 10.84 1.25 8.79
C LEU A 82 11.48 0.09 8.02
N LEU A 83 12.30 0.39 7.01
CA LEU A 83 12.99 -0.63 6.24
C LEU A 83 13.93 -1.44 7.13
N GLU A 84 14.78 -0.78 7.89
CA GLU A 84 15.81 -1.40 8.73
C GLU A 84 15.20 -2.20 9.88
N GLU A 85 14.22 -1.64 10.59
CA GLU A 85 13.72 -2.22 11.83
C GLU A 85 12.50 -3.12 11.66
N LYS A 86 11.66 -2.87 10.64
CA LYS A 86 10.35 -3.53 10.51
C LYS A 86 10.29 -4.41 9.28
N VAL A 87 10.54 -3.86 8.09
CA VAL A 87 10.28 -4.54 6.82
C VAL A 87 11.30 -5.63 6.56
N ILE A 88 12.60 -5.30 6.55
CA ILE A 88 13.68 -6.25 6.25
C ILE A 88 13.72 -7.39 7.29
N PRO A 89 13.65 -7.12 8.62
CA PRO A 89 13.64 -8.21 9.61
C PRO A 89 12.40 -9.10 9.52
N ALA A 90 11.24 -8.53 9.19
CA ALA A 90 10.01 -9.33 9.02
C ALA A 90 10.12 -10.26 7.79
N PHE A 91 10.64 -9.74 6.67
CA PHE A 91 10.79 -10.50 5.43
C PHE A 91 11.76 -11.68 5.56
N TYR A 92 12.96 -11.45 6.10
CA TYR A 92 13.99 -12.49 6.17
C TYR A 92 13.91 -13.39 7.41
N GLY A 93 13.37 -12.88 8.53
CA GLY A 93 13.45 -13.56 9.83
C GLY A 93 12.11 -14.04 10.41
N GLN A 94 10.97 -13.63 9.85
CA GLN A 94 9.66 -13.82 10.48
C GLN A 94 8.60 -14.28 9.46
N THR A 95 8.79 -15.45 8.86
CA THR A 95 7.91 -15.99 7.81
C THR A 95 6.43 -15.98 8.18
N ASP A 96 6.07 -16.42 9.38
CA ASP A 96 4.66 -16.44 9.83
C ASP A 96 4.04 -15.04 9.93
N LYS A 97 4.85 -14.06 10.36
CA LYS A 97 4.45 -12.65 10.39
C LYS A 97 4.27 -12.12 8.98
N TRP A 98 5.20 -12.44 8.07
CA TRP A 98 5.10 -12.05 6.67
C TRP A 98 3.85 -12.61 6.01
N VAL A 99 3.58 -13.90 6.17
CA VAL A 99 2.35 -14.54 5.65
C VAL A 99 1.09 -13.89 6.24
N SER A 100 1.13 -13.47 7.51
CA SER A 100 0.01 -12.76 8.14
C SER A 100 -0.20 -11.37 7.52
N LEU A 101 0.87 -10.61 7.27
CA LEU A 101 0.84 -9.34 6.54
C LEU A 101 0.24 -9.53 5.14
N MET A 102 0.69 -10.54 4.40
CA MET A 102 0.18 -10.85 3.06
C MET A 102 -1.34 -11.12 3.09
N LYS A 103 -1.82 -11.94 4.03
CA LYS A 103 -3.25 -12.25 4.20
C LYS A 103 -4.06 -11.00 4.55
N ALA A 104 -3.54 -10.16 5.44
CA ALA A 104 -4.18 -8.91 5.83
C ALA A 104 -4.25 -7.90 4.68
N SER A 105 -3.20 -7.86 3.84
CA SER A 105 -3.17 -7.05 2.62
C SER A 105 -4.29 -7.48 1.64
N ILE A 106 -4.43 -8.78 1.38
CA ILE A 106 -5.54 -9.31 0.54
C ILE A 106 -6.90 -8.94 1.13
N LYS A 107 -7.09 -9.14 2.44
CA LYS A 107 -8.32 -8.81 3.16
C LYS A 107 -8.65 -7.31 3.07
N THR A 108 -7.63 -6.46 3.02
CA THR A 108 -7.83 -5.02 2.82
C THR A 108 -8.24 -4.74 1.38
N GLY A 109 -7.51 -5.29 0.40
CA GLY A 109 -7.74 -5.07 -1.03
C GLY A 109 -9.16 -5.42 -1.50
N VAL A 110 -9.79 -6.46 -0.92
CA VAL A 110 -11.18 -6.83 -1.28
C VAL A 110 -12.21 -5.72 -0.99
N ARG A 111 -11.90 -4.76 -0.10
CA ARG A 111 -12.74 -3.59 0.15
C ARG A 111 -12.70 -2.58 -1.00
N PHE A 112 -11.68 -2.60 -1.86
CA PHE A 112 -11.41 -1.58 -2.88
C PHE A 112 -11.60 -2.08 -4.31
N THR A 113 -12.54 -3.01 -4.53
CA THR A 113 -12.79 -3.58 -5.86
C THR A 113 -13.64 -2.65 -6.75
N ALA A 114 -13.36 -2.67 -8.05
CA ALA A 114 -14.19 -1.98 -9.05
C ALA A 114 -15.65 -2.47 -9.05
N GLN A 115 -15.88 -3.75 -8.74
CA GLN A 115 -17.22 -4.31 -8.58
C GLN A 115 -18.01 -3.62 -7.46
N ARG A 116 -17.38 -3.40 -6.29
CA ARG A 116 -17.99 -2.63 -5.20
C ARG A 116 -18.29 -1.21 -5.67
N MET A 117 -17.32 -0.54 -6.29
CA MET A 117 -17.46 0.84 -6.77
C MET A 117 -18.67 0.97 -7.71
N ILE A 118 -18.78 0.14 -8.75
CA ILE A 118 -19.89 0.17 -9.71
C ILE A 118 -21.23 -0.08 -9.02
N ARG A 119 -21.29 -1.05 -8.09
CA ARG A 119 -22.51 -1.33 -7.31
C ARG A 119 -22.95 -0.13 -6.48
N ASP A 120 -22.00 0.53 -5.81
CA ASP A 120 -22.28 1.68 -4.96
C ASP A 120 -22.71 2.89 -5.81
N TYR A 121 -22.09 3.11 -6.98
CA TYR A 121 -22.50 4.10 -7.97
C TYR A 121 -23.94 3.87 -8.44
N LYS A 122 -24.27 2.63 -8.82
CA LYS A 122 -25.62 2.26 -9.27
C LYS A 122 -26.66 2.41 -8.18
N LYS A 123 -26.33 2.19 -6.90
CA LYS A 123 -27.30 2.27 -5.80
C LYS A 123 -27.57 3.71 -5.35
N LYS A 124 -26.57 4.58 -5.44
CA LYS A 124 -26.61 5.93 -4.84
C LYS A 124 -26.95 7.04 -5.84
N TYR A 125 -26.66 6.83 -7.12
CA TYR A 125 -26.73 7.91 -8.12
C TYR A 125 -27.53 7.54 -9.39
N TYR A 126 -27.88 6.27 -9.58
CA TYR A 126 -28.69 5.77 -10.70
C TYR A 126 -29.83 4.89 -10.16
#